data_AF-A0A3P8SIY6-F1
#
_entry.id   AF-A0A3P8SIY6-F1
#
_cell.length_a   1.000
_cell.length_b   1.000
_cell.length_c   1.000
_cell.angle_alpha   90.00
_cell.angle_beta   90.00
_cell.angle_gamma   90.00
#
_symmetry.space_group_name_H-M   'P 1'
#
loop_
_entity.id
_entity.type
_entity.pdbx_description
1 polymer ?
#
loop_
_entity_poly.entity_id
_entity_poly.type
_entity_poly.pdbx_seq_one_letter_code
_entity_poly.pdbx_strand_id
1 'polypeptide(L)' 'MLQDQDYHSECIFHGVKHRGGSVIMWACISANSVGEIPFIDGAVNYWGYTEILADNIIPTLQQLRKRGIIQHNRLVN' A
#
# COMPACT_ATOMS: atom_id res chain seq x y z
N MET A 1 30.64 -11.85 14.00
CA MET A 1 31.56 -10.70 14.10
C MET A 1 31.60 -10.08 12.70
N LEU A 2 30.71 -9.13 12.42
CA LEU A 2 30.74 -8.39 11.16
C LEU A 2 31.71 -7.24 11.34
N GLN A 3 32.67 -7.12 10.43
CA GLN A 3 33.66 -6.06 10.40
C GLN A 3 32.95 -4.71 10.32
N ASP A 4 33.42 -3.78 11.16
CA ASP A 4 33.03 -2.39 11.19
C ASP A 4 33.34 -1.79 9.80
N GLN A 5 32.31 -1.50 9.01
CA GLN A 5 32.51 -0.72 7.80
C GLN A 5 32.59 0.75 8.22
N ASP A 6 33.79 1.33 8.14
CA ASP A 6 34.03 2.75 8.29
C ASP A 6 33.32 3.51 7.16
N TYR A 7 32.03 3.78 7.36
CA TYR A 7 31.26 4.61 6.46
C TYR A 7 31.72 6.07 6.62
N HIS A 8 32.33 6.64 5.58
CA HIS A 8 32.68 8.06 5.56
C HIS A 8 31.39 8.89 5.66
N SER A 9 31.18 9.56 6.81
CA SER A 9 30.00 10.39 7.06
C SER A 9 29.80 11.51 6.04
N GLU A 10 30.90 11.94 5.41
CA GLU A 10 30.94 12.90 4.28
C GLU A 10 30.21 12.39 3.02
N CYS A 11 30.05 11.07 2.87
CA CYS A 11 29.44 10.42 1.71
C CYS A 11 28.02 9.89 1.98
N ILE A 12 27.51 10.04 3.20
CA ILE A 12 26.15 9.61 3.59
C ILE A 12 25.30 10.84 3.88
N PHE A 13 24.24 11.01 3.10
CA PHE A 13 23.22 12.01 3.40
C PHE A 13 22.29 11.47 4.50
N HIS A 14 22.36 12.06 5.69
CA HIS A 14 21.41 11.81 6.77
C HIS A 14 20.04 12.42 6.44
N GLY A 15 19.20 11.64 5.78
CA GLY A 15 17.81 12.00 5.48
C GLY A 15 16.85 10.87 5.83
N VAL A 16 15.65 11.21 6.29
CA VAL A 16 14.60 10.22 6.58
C VAL A 16 14.11 9.52 5.31
N LYS A 17 14.14 10.21 4.16
CA LYS A 17 13.72 9.66 2.86
C LYS A 17 14.61 10.18 1.75
N HIS A 18 15.10 9.27 0.89
CA HIS A 18 15.91 9.63 -0.28
C HIS A 18 15.07 10.22 -1.41
N ARG A 19 15.72 10.97 -2.31
CA ARG A 19 15.08 11.67 -3.45
C ARG A 19 14.61 10.76 -4.60
N GLY A 20 14.78 9.44 -4.50
CA GLY A 20 14.38 8.47 -5.52
C GLY A 20 12.87 8.31 -5.72
N GLY A 21 12.05 9.10 -5.02
CA GLY A 21 10.59 9.04 -5.10
C GLY A 21 9.98 7.92 -4.24
N SER A 22 8.67 7.73 -4.38
CA SER A 22 7.93 6.64 -3.77
C SER A 22 6.66 6.37 -4.56
N VAL A 23 6.19 5.13 -4.51
CA VAL A 23 4.89 4.72 -5.05
C VAL A 23 3.89 4.50 -3.92
N ILE A 24 2.60 4.68 -4.21
CA ILE A 24 1.51 4.32 -3.31
C ILE A 24 0.77 3.15 -3.97
N MET A 25 0.40 2.16 -3.16
CA MET A 25 -0.35 0.99 -3.62
C MET A 25 -1.53 0.76 -2.68
N TRP A 26 -2.56 0.12 -3.20
CA TRP A 26 -3.69 -0.36 -2.42
C TRP A 26 -3.79 -1.88 -2.52
N ALA A 27 -4.28 -2.53 -1.47
CA ALA A 27 -4.49 -3.98 -1.46
C ALA A 27 -5.67 -4.35 -0.58
N CYS A 28 -6.43 -5.37 -1.00
CA CYS A 28 -7.39 -6.07 -0.15
C CYS A 28 -6.88 -7.49 0.12
N ILE A 29 -6.66 -7.83 1.39
CA ILE A 29 -6.06 -9.10 1.80
C ILE A 29 -7.00 -9.82 2.75
N SER A 30 -7.16 -11.13 2.54
CA SER A 30 -7.89 -12.03 3.43
C SER A 30 -7.04 -13.26 3.75
N ALA A 31 -7.49 -14.09 4.70
CA ALA A 31 -6.82 -15.36 5.01
C ALA A 31 -6.75 -16.33 3.82
N ASN A 32 -7.66 -16.19 2.83
CA ASN A 32 -7.79 -17.14 1.72
C ASN A 32 -7.25 -16.60 0.39
N SER A 33 -7.04 -15.29 0.28
CA SER A 33 -6.55 -14.67 -0.96
C SER A 33 -6.07 -13.25 -0.75
N VAL A 34 -5.24 -12.81 -1.70
CA VAL A 34 -4.88 -11.42 -1.93
C VAL A 34 -5.62 -10.98 -3.20
N GLY A 35 -6.38 -9.89 -3.11
CA GLY A 35 -6.97 -9.25 -4.28
C GLY A 35 -5.91 -8.52 -5.11
N GLU A 36 -6.34 -7.80 -6.14
CA GLU A 36 -5.42 -6.98 -6.93
C GLU A 36 -4.74 -5.90 -6.07
N ILE A 37 -3.51 -5.53 -6.48
CA ILE A 37 -2.67 -4.55 -5.78
C ILE A 37 -2.35 -3.38 -6.72
N PRO A 38 -3.32 -2.50 -7.02
CA PRO A 38 -3.11 -1.40 -7.95
C PRO A 38 -2.17 -0.33 -7.37
N PHE A 39 -1.38 0.27 -8.26
CA PHE A 39 -0.69 1.52 -7.99
C PHE A 39 -1.69 2.68 -7.99
N ILE A 40 -1.58 3.56 -6.99
CA ILE A 40 -2.39 4.77 -6.88
C ILE A 40 -1.50 5.97 -7.13
N ASP A 41 -2.03 6.93 -7.88
CA ASP A 41 -1.42 8.24 -7.99
C ASP A 41 -1.95 9.21 -6.92
N GLY A 42 -1.03 9.82 -6.17
CA GLY A 42 -1.36 10.81 -5.15
C GLY A 42 -2.26 10.31 -4.00
N ALA A 43 -2.98 11.27 -3.40
CA ALA A 43 -3.91 11.00 -2.31
C ALA A 43 -5.29 10.59 -2.85
N VAL A 44 -5.85 9.52 -2.29
CA VAL A 44 -7.17 9.01 -2.69
C VAL A 44 -8.27 9.86 -2.07
N ASN A 45 -9.15 10.42 -2.90
CA ASN A 45 -10.38 11.07 -2.44
C ASN A 45 -11.54 10.06 -2.33
N TYR A 46 -12.72 10.51 -1.90
CA TYR A 46 -13.83 9.59 -1.69
C TYR A 46 -14.32 8.88 -2.96
N TRP A 47 -14.27 9.56 -4.12
CA TRP A 47 -14.65 8.97 -5.40
C TRP A 47 -13.66 7.89 -5.82
N GLY A 48 -12.37 8.21 -5.81
CA GLY A 48 -11.31 7.26 -6.15
C GLY A 48 -11.29 6.07 -5.19
N TYR A 49 -11.60 6.27 -3.90
CA TYR A 49 -11.76 5.16 -2.97
C TYR A 49 -12.94 4.26 -3.36
N THR A 50 -14.07 4.86 -3.73
CA THR A 50 -15.26 4.11 -4.16
C THR A 50 -14.99 3.29 -5.43
N GLU A 51 -14.26 3.86 -6.40
CA GLU A 51 -13.80 3.16 -7.61
C GLU A 51 -12.88 1.98 -7.26
N ILE A 52 -11.87 2.20 -6.41
CA ILE A 52 -10.97 1.12 -5.97
C ILE A 52 -11.74 -0.04 -5.34
N LEU A 53 -12.75 0.25 -4.50
CA LEU A 53 -13.59 -0.80 -3.91
C LEU A 53 -14.40 -1.56 -4.97
N ALA A 54 -14.99 -0.86 -5.93
CA ALA A 54 -15.79 -1.45 -6.99
C ALA A 54 -14.94 -2.32 -7.92
N ASP A 55 -13.76 -1.85 -8.30
CA ASP A 55 -12.90 -2.48 -9.29
C ASP A 55 -12.10 -3.64 -8.70
N ASN A 56 -11.76 -3.60 -7.41
CA ASN A 56 -10.85 -4.60 -6.81
C ASN A 56 -11.56 -5.52 -5.81
N ILE A 57 -12.39 -5.00 -4.89
CA ILE A 57 -13.00 -5.83 -3.84
C ILE A 57 -14.15 -6.66 -4.36
N ILE A 58 -15.09 -6.04 -5.09
CA ILE A 58 -16.30 -6.74 -5.55
C ILE A 58 -15.92 -7.96 -6.40
N PRO A 59 -15.02 -7.86 -7.40
CA PRO A 59 -14.61 -9.01 -8.20
C PRO A 59 -13.88 -10.07 -7.36
N THR A 60 -13.02 -9.68 -6.43
CA THR A 60 -12.32 -10.62 -5.54
C THR A 60 -13.32 -11.43 -4.70
N LEU A 61 -14.31 -10.77 -4.10
CA LEU A 61 -15.34 -11.46 -3.30
C LEU A 61 -16.21 -12.38 -4.16
N GLN A 62 -16.55 -11.95 -5.38
CA GLN A 62 -17.27 -12.78 -6.36
C GLN A 62 -16.47 -14.02 -6.75
N GLN A 63 -15.17 -13.88 -7.02
CA GLN A 63 -14.28 -15.00 -7.36
C GLN A 63 -14.19 -16.00 -6.20
N LEU A 64 -14.11 -15.51 -4.96
CA LEU A 64 -14.12 -16.35 -3.76
C LEU A 64 -15.48 -16.98 -3.47
N ARG A 65 -16.56 -16.50 -4.11
CA ARG A 65 -17.95 -16.85 -3.81
C ARG A 65 -18.28 -16.67 -2.32
N LYS A 66 -17.79 -15.59 -1.72
CA LYS A 66 -17.97 -15.27 -0.30
C LYS A 66 -18.66 -13.92 -0.13
N ARG A 67 -19.31 -13.76 1.03
CA ARG A 67 -19.59 -12.46 1.60
C ARG A 67 -18.46 -12.13 2.57
N GLY A 68 -17.98 -10.89 2.52
CA GLY A 68 -16.89 -10.42 3.37
C GLY A 68 -17.32 -9.20 4.17
N ILE A 69 -16.64 -8.98 5.29
CA ILE A 69 -16.66 -7.70 6.00
C ILE A 69 -15.42 -6.94 5.54
N ILE A 70 -15.60 -5.71 5.05
CA ILE A 70 -14.50 -4.85 4.67
C ILE A 70 -14.09 -4.06 5.91
N GLN A 71 -12.89 -4.34 6.41
CA GLN A 71 -12.26 -3.51 7.42
C GLN A 71 -11.34 -2.50 6.72
N HIS A 72 -11.53 -1.22 7.01
CA HIS A 72 -10.63 -0.16 6.57
C HIS A 72 -10.50 0.91 7.66
N ASN A 73 -9.40 1.65 7.65
CA ASN A 73 -9.18 2.70 8.64
C ASN A 73 -9.99 3.94 8.26
N ARG A 74 -10.60 4.56 9.27
CA ARG A 74 -11.08 5.94 9.13
C ARG A 74 -9.89 6.86 9.34
N LEU A 75 -9.51 7.60 8.31
CA LEU A 75 -8.65 8.77 8.50
C LEU A 75 -9.50 9.80 9.24
N VAL A 76 -9.18 10.02 10.51
CA VAL A 76 -9.73 11.11 11.30
C VAL A 76 -8.79 12.29 11.09
N ASN A 77 -9.30 13.38 10.52
CA ASN A 77 -8.61 14.67 10.50
C ASN A 77 -8.78 15.34 11.86
#